data_AF-A0A8S3PS09-F1
#
_entry.id   AF-A0A8S3PS09-F1
#
_cell.length_a   1.000
_cell.length_b   1.000
_cell.length_c   1.000
_cell.angle_alpha   90.00
_cell.angle_beta   90.00
_cell.angle_gamma   90.00
#
_symmetry.space_group_name_H-M   'P 1'
#
loop_
_entity.id
_entity.type
_entity.pdbx_description
1 polymer ?
#
loop_
_entity_poly.entity_id
_entity_poly.type
_entity_poly.pdbx_seq_one_letter_code
_entity_poly.pdbx_strand_id
1 'polypeptide(L)'
;MDREYYRDSILNMLQDEMSYEVTDKKLDRQTSTMIKKLLKKHETELFKEEIDYISNSKFSESYFYGLPKIHKSEEISNAISEQNSEYIELLTPNDLKFRPIVGGPNSVTQNLSHFIDIVLKPLCREVPSFIRDDLEFLNHLPKTVNPNSELITFDIVSLYTNIPHDLGITAVKYWLENTENVIENRLTKEFILASLKLILERNIFYFNGTYYHQKKGTAMGTKMAPSYATLVLGYLEQLLYEKMSHKEIRCREPFMKCIHETDIYNGLQSYNPSPKDYITLLLLANSTINSRREDSGLRVIFAI
;
A
#
# COMPACT_ATOMS: atom_id res chain seq x y z
N MET A 1 9.81 -3.31 -26.73
CA MET A 1 10.37 -4.17 -25.67
C MET A 1 10.27 -5.61 -26.14
N ASP A 2 11.35 -6.36 -26.02
CA ASP A 2 11.37 -7.77 -26.42
C ASP A 2 10.50 -8.64 -25.49
N ARG A 3 9.92 -9.72 -26.04
CA ARG A 3 8.99 -10.61 -25.34
C ARG A 3 9.71 -11.55 -24.37
N GLU A 4 10.90 -12.03 -24.73
CA GLU A 4 11.68 -12.94 -23.88
C GLU A 4 12.25 -12.17 -22.70
N TYR A 5 12.88 -11.02 -22.96
CA TYR A 5 13.31 -10.07 -21.93
C TYR A 5 12.19 -9.73 -20.95
N TYR A 6 10.97 -9.43 -21.44
CA TYR A 6 9.81 -9.17 -20.58
C TYR A 6 9.45 -10.40 -19.74
N ARG A 7 9.29 -11.57 -20.36
CA ARG A 7 8.98 -12.84 -19.69
C ARG A 7 9.96 -13.10 -18.56
N ASP A 8 11.26 -13.00 -18.86
CA ASP A 8 12.33 -13.39 -17.95
C ASP A 8 12.50 -12.36 -16.82
N SER A 9 12.31 -11.06 -17.11
CA SER A 9 12.22 -10.02 -16.07
C SER A 9 11.10 -10.30 -15.06
N ILE A 10 9.93 -10.74 -15.53
CA ILE A 10 8.81 -11.09 -14.63
C ILE A 10 9.07 -12.40 -13.88
N LEU A 11 9.65 -13.42 -14.53
CA LEU A 11 10.03 -14.66 -13.85
C LEU A 11 11.04 -14.39 -12.74
N ASN A 12 12.02 -13.51 -12.96
CA ASN A 12 12.99 -13.11 -11.94
C ASN A 12 12.33 -12.36 -10.76
N MET A 13 11.26 -11.58 -10.99
CA MET A 13 10.48 -11.00 -9.89
C MET A 13 9.68 -12.04 -9.10
N LEU A 14 9.20 -13.10 -9.75
CA LEU A 14 8.42 -14.18 -9.14
C LEU A 14 9.30 -15.22 -8.41
N GLN A 15 10.62 -15.13 -8.53
CA GLN A 15 11.59 -15.90 -7.72
C GLN A 15 11.78 -15.35 -6.30
N ASP A 16 11.16 -14.21 -5.94
CA ASP A 16 11.16 -13.74 -4.55
C ASP A 16 10.32 -14.67 -3.65
N GLU A 17 10.97 -15.66 -3.07
CA GLU A 17 10.37 -16.64 -2.16
C GLU A 17 9.78 -16.02 -0.88
N MET A 18 10.10 -14.77 -0.54
CA MET A 18 9.46 -14.07 0.58
C MET A 18 8.06 -13.55 0.21
N SER A 19 7.87 -13.14 -1.05
CA SER A 19 6.61 -12.59 -1.55
C SER A 19 5.73 -13.61 -2.28
N TYR A 20 6.31 -14.62 -2.93
CA TYR A 20 5.59 -15.54 -3.82
C TYR A 20 5.93 -17.01 -3.56
N GLU A 21 5.03 -17.90 -3.97
CA GLU A 21 5.26 -19.34 -4.07
C GLU A 21 4.49 -19.93 -5.26
N VAL A 22 4.99 -21.03 -5.83
CA VAL A 22 4.28 -21.79 -6.87
C VAL A 22 3.12 -22.57 -6.24
N THR A 23 1.96 -22.60 -6.91
CA THR A 23 0.74 -23.23 -6.39
C THR A 23 -0.09 -23.92 -7.48
N ASP A 24 -1.27 -24.42 -7.10
CA ASP A 24 -2.26 -25.06 -7.98
C ASP A 24 -3.58 -24.27 -7.95
N LYS A 25 -4.19 -24.05 -9.12
CA LYS A 25 -5.51 -23.44 -9.33
C LYS A 25 -6.62 -24.02 -8.43
N LYS A 26 -6.48 -25.25 -7.92
CA LYS A 26 -7.39 -25.84 -6.91
C LYS A 26 -7.66 -24.91 -5.71
N LEU A 27 -6.73 -24.04 -5.34
CA LEU A 27 -6.91 -23.10 -4.23
C LEU A 27 -8.03 -22.07 -4.49
N ASP A 28 -8.37 -21.73 -5.74
CA ASP A 28 -9.56 -20.91 -6.05
C ASP A 28 -10.86 -21.57 -5.58
N ARG A 29 -11.01 -22.87 -5.82
CA ARG A 29 -12.22 -23.62 -5.41
C ARG A 29 -12.33 -23.71 -3.89
N GLN A 30 -11.19 -23.85 -3.21
CA GLN A 30 -11.13 -23.79 -1.76
C GLN A 30 -11.51 -22.39 -1.24
N THR A 31 -11.00 -21.33 -1.87
CA THR A 31 -11.31 -19.93 -1.56
C THR A 31 -12.80 -19.64 -1.71
N SER A 32 -13.44 -20.04 -2.82
CA SER A 32 -14.89 -19.90 -3.00
C SER A 32 -15.69 -20.62 -1.91
N THR A 33 -15.20 -21.79 -1.46
CA THR A 33 -15.81 -22.54 -0.35
C THR A 33 -15.61 -21.84 1.00
N MET A 34 -14.45 -21.23 1.23
CA MET A 34 -14.17 -20.42 2.44
C MET A 34 -15.06 -19.17 2.49
N ILE A 35 -15.22 -18.45 1.37
CA ILE A 35 -16.13 -17.29 1.27
C ILE A 35 -17.56 -17.71 1.61
N LYS A 36 -18.07 -18.80 1.03
CA LYS A 36 -19.43 -19.29 1.33
C LYS A 36 -19.63 -19.69 2.80
N LYS A 37 -18.60 -20.28 3.43
CA LYS A 37 -18.62 -20.58 4.88
C LYS A 37 -18.62 -19.30 5.73
N LEU A 38 -17.84 -18.30 5.34
CA LEU A 38 -17.77 -17.00 6.03
C LEU A 38 -19.12 -16.26 5.94
N LEU A 39 -19.69 -16.14 4.74
CA LEU A 39 -21.01 -15.55 4.52
C LEU A 39 -22.10 -16.26 5.35
N LYS A 40 -22.11 -17.59 5.37
CA LYS A 40 -23.07 -18.36 6.19
C LYS A 40 -22.89 -18.15 7.69
N LYS A 41 -21.65 -18.01 8.17
CA LYS A 41 -21.38 -17.76 9.60
C LYS A 41 -21.93 -16.41 10.05
N HIS A 42 -21.88 -15.41 9.17
CA HIS A 42 -22.27 -14.03 9.43
C HIS A 42 -23.57 -13.65 8.67
N GLU A 43 -24.45 -14.63 8.40
CA GLU A 43 -25.63 -14.44 7.53
C GLU A 43 -26.64 -13.43 8.08
N THR A 44 -26.67 -13.21 9.40
CA THR A 44 -27.53 -12.22 10.07
C THR A 44 -27.02 -10.78 9.97
N GLU A 45 -25.78 -10.57 9.54
CA GLU A 45 -25.11 -9.25 9.43
C GLU A 45 -25.27 -8.63 8.03
N LEU A 46 -25.68 -9.45 7.06
CA LEU A 46 -25.63 -9.16 5.63
C LEU A 46 -27.02 -9.14 5.01
N PHE A 47 -27.22 -8.24 4.05
CA PHE A 47 -28.40 -8.26 3.20
C PHE A 47 -28.28 -9.40 2.18
N LYS A 48 -29.43 -9.92 1.73
CA LYS A 48 -29.47 -11.04 0.78
C LYS A 48 -28.73 -10.69 -0.52
N GLU A 49 -28.91 -9.46 -0.98
CA GLU A 49 -28.28 -8.89 -2.18
C GLU A 49 -26.75 -8.88 -2.06
N GLU A 50 -26.21 -8.66 -0.86
CA GLU A 50 -24.77 -8.71 -0.59
C GLU A 50 -24.25 -10.15 -0.59
N ILE A 51 -24.99 -11.08 0.01
CA ILE A 51 -24.67 -12.52 -0.03
C ILE A 51 -24.69 -13.03 -1.47
N ASP A 52 -25.71 -12.69 -2.25
CA ASP A 52 -25.84 -13.07 -3.67
C ASP A 52 -24.72 -12.44 -4.53
N TYR A 53 -24.36 -11.17 -4.27
CA TYR A 53 -23.25 -10.48 -4.94
C TYR A 53 -21.88 -11.13 -4.63
N ILE A 54 -21.57 -11.34 -3.34
CA ILE A 54 -20.27 -11.85 -2.89
C ILE A 54 -20.11 -13.34 -3.23
N SER A 55 -21.19 -14.15 -3.14
CA SER A 55 -21.14 -15.60 -3.38
C SER A 55 -21.15 -16.02 -4.85
N ASN A 56 -21.20 -15.06 -5.78
CA ASN A 56 -21.24 -15.29 -7.22
C ASN A 56 -20.15 -16.29 -7.65
N SER A 57 -20.60 -17.39 -8.25
CA SER A 57 -19.75 -18.55 -8.57
C SER A 57 -18.98 -18.43 -9.89
N LYS A 58 -19.24 -17.39 -10.69
CA LYS A 58 -18.57 -17.16 -11.98
C LYS A 58 -17.30 -16.34 -11.79
N PHE A 59 -16.23 -16.99 -11.35
CA PHE A 59 -14.88 -16.40 -11.31
C PHE A 59 -14.02 -16.89 -12.49
N SER A 60 -13.09 -16.04 -12.92
CA SER A 60 -12.05 -16.34 -13.94
C SER A 60 -10.66 -16.32 -13.30
N GLU A 61 -9.66 -16.74 -14.08
CA GLU A 61 -8.26 -16.59 -13.69
C GLU A 61 -7.88 -15.11 -13.54
N SER A 62 -6.99 -14.83 -12.58
CA SER A 62 -6.25 -13.58 -12.50
C SER A 62 -4.94 -13.72 -13.26
N TYR A 63 -4.61 -12.78 -14.14
CA TYR A 63 -3.35 -12.78 -14.87
C TYR A 63 -2.36 -11.79 -14.27
N PHE A 64 -1.11 -12.20 -14.08
CA PHE A 64 -0.05 -11.30 -13.65
C PHE A 64 0.61 -10.62 -14.85
N TYR A 65 0.95 -9.34 -14.71
CA TYR A 65 1.77 -8.62 -15.66
C TYR A 65 2.55 -7.50 -14.97
N GLY A 66 3.76 -7.23 -15.44
CA GLY A 66 4.53 -6.06 -15.04
C GLY A 66 4.23 -4.84 -15.90
N LEU A 67 4.03 -3.67 -15.28
CA LEU A 67 4.08 -2.38 -15.98
C LEU A 67 5.48 -1.75 -15.82
N PRO A 68 6.19 -1.40 -16.91
CA PRO A 68 7.56 -0.89 -16.82
C PRO A 68 7.65 0.47 -16.14
N LYS A 69 8.60 0.63 -15.22
CA LYS A 69 8.94 1.91 -14.55
C LYS A 69 10.01 2.64 -15.36
N ILE A 70 9.66 3.05 -16.58
CA ILE A 70 10.55 3.72 -17.54
C ILE A 70 11.32 4.89 -16.89
N HIS A 71 10.62 5.73 -16.12
CA HIS A 71 11.15 6.86 -15.34
C HIS A 71 12.08 6.50 -14.17
N LYS A 72 12.36 5.22 -13.89
CA LYS A 72 13.34 4.77 -12.88
C LYS A 72 14.51 3.99 -13.51
N SER A 73 14.71 4.08 -14.82
CA SER A 73 15.86 3.55 -15.57
C SER A 73 16.81 4.69 -15.95
N GLU A 74 18.06 4.59 -15.50
CA GLU A 74 19.18 5.44 -15.87
C GLU A 74 19.61 5.15 -17.32
N GLU A 75 19.61 3.88 -17.75
CA GLU A 75 19.93 3.49 -19.13
C GLU A 75 18.98 4.16 -20.15
N ILE A 76 17.67 4.15 -19.87
CA ILE A 76 16.69 4.84 -20.72
C ILE A 76 16.87 6.37 -20.64
N SER A 77 17.11 6.92 -19.45
CA SER A 77 17.26 8.38 -19.26
C SER A 77 18.47 8.95 -20.00
N ASN A 78 19.57 8.20 -20.02
CA ASN A 78 20.77 8.53 -20.78
C ASN A 78 20.50 8.47 -22.29
N ALA A 79 19.87 7.40 -22.80
CA ALA A 79 19.54 7.31 -24.22
C ALA A 79 18.57 8.40 -24.71
N ILE A 80 17.61 8.84 -23.88
CA ILE A 80 16.77 10.01 -24.20
C ILE A 80 17.62 11.26 -24.39
N SER A 81 18.59 11.47 -23.50
CA SER A 81 19.46 12.66 -23.48
C SER A 81 20.50 12.63 -24.62
N GLU A 82 21.03 11.47 -24.95
CA GLU A 82 22.03 11.27 -26.02
C GLU A 82 21.41 11.33 -27.42
N GLN A 83 20.22 10.75 -27.62
CA GLN A 83 19.60 10.65 -28.95
C GLN A 83 18.70 11.84 -29.28
N ASN A 84 18.14 12.51 -28.27
CA ASN A 84 17.34 13.74 -28.40
C ASN A 84 16.32 13.69 -29.56
N SER A 85 15.53 12.60 -29.59
CA SER A 85 14.63 12.22 -30.67
C SER A 85 13.26 11.83 -30.10
N GLU A 86 12.20 11.93 -30.91
CA GLU A 86 10.84 11.47 -30.56
C GLU A 86 10.81 9.96 -30.26
N TYR A 87 11.69 9.21 -30.91
CA TYR A 87 11.91 7.78 -30.68
C TYR A 87 13.37 7.53 -30.30
N ILE A 88 13.59 6.70 -29.28
CA ILE A 88 14.91 6.22 -28.88
C ILE A 88 15.08 4.75 -29.27
N GLU A 89 16.28 4.39 -29.71
CA GLU A 89 16.70 3.01 -29.90
C GLU A 89 17.68 2.62 -28.78
N LEU A 90 17.27 1.69 -27.92
CA LEU A 90 18.09 1.16 -26.83
C LEU A 90 18.02 -0.37 -26.89
N LEU A 91 19.14 -1.03 -26.55
CA LEU A 91 19.14 -2.45 -26.20
C LEU A 91 18.26 -2.70 -24.96
N THR A 92 18.04 -3.95 -24.58
CA THR A 92 17.22 -4.25 -23.39
C THR A 92 17.89 -3.71 -22.11
N PRO A 93 17.30 -2.70 -21.44
CA PRO A 93 17.92 -2.08 -20.26
C PRO A 93 17.94 -3.04 -19.08
N ASN A 94 19.08 -3.17 -18.40
CA ASN A 94 19.25 -4.11 -17.30
C ASN A 94 18.66 -3.56 -15.98
N ASP A 95 18.62 -2.24 -15.84
CA ASP A 95 18.11 -1.54 -14.65
C ASP A 95 16.58 -1.39 -14.59
N LEU A 96 15.86 -1.69 -15.68
CA LEU A 96 14.43 -1.42 -15.81
C LEU A 96 13.57 -2.32 -14.90
N LYS A 97 12.92 -1.68 -13.93
CA LYS A 97 12.04 -2.36 -12.96
C LYS A 97 10.58 -2.32 -13.41
N PHE A 98 9.79 -3.30 -12.97
CA PHE A 98 8.35 -3.36 -13.25
C PHE A 98 7.50 -3.14 -11.98
N ARG A 99 6.26 -2.66 -12.15
CA ARG A 99 5.20 -2.71 -11.13
C ARG A 99 4.46 -4.04 -11.27
N PRO A 100 4.44 -4.94 -10.27
CA PRO A 100 3.73 -6.21 -10.35
C PRO A 100 2.22 -5.98 -10.25
N ILE A 101 1.46 -6.25 -11.31
CA ILE A 101 0.00 -6.10 -11.33
C ILE A 101 -0.68 -7.47 -11.44
N VAL A 102 -1.74 -7.67 -10.67
CA VAL A 102 -2.62 -8.84 -10.74
C VAL A 102 -3.96 -8.41 -11.34
N GLY A 103 -4.13 -8.65 -12.63
CA GLY A 103 -5.37 -8.41 -13.37
C GLY A 103 -6.39 -9.52 -13.15
N GLY A 104 -7.19 -9.42 -12.09
CA GLY A 104 -8.26 -10.35 -11.75
C GLY A 104 -9.65 -9.71 -11.71
N PRO A 105 -10.19 -9.18 -12.83
CA PRO A 105 -11.46 -8.45 -12.83
C PRO A 105 -12.67 -9.30 -12.40
N ASN A 106 -12.58 -10.62 -12.54
CA ASN A 106 -13.55 -11.59 -12.00
C ASN A 106 -12.86 -12.63 -11.10
N SER A 107 -11.83 -12.26 -10.32
CA SER A 107 -11.18 -13.21 -9.42
C SER A 107 -12.14 -13.70 -8.33
N VAL A 108 -11.84 -14.85 -7.71
CA VAL A 108 -12.70 -15.46 -6.67
C VAL A 108 -12.88 -14.56 -5.43
N THR A 109 -11.92 -13.68 -5.14
CA THR A 109 -11.99 -12.72 -4.02
C THR A 109 -12.53 -11.34 -4.44
N GLN A 110 -12.74 -11.07 -5.74
CA GLN A 110 -13.00 -9.71 -6.23
C GLN A 110 -14.25 -9.07 -5.65
N ASN A 111 -15.37 -9.79 -5.57
CA ASN A 111 -16.63 -9.24 -5.05
C ASN A 111 -16.57 -9.02 -3.53
N LEU A 112 -15.93 -9.93 -2.79
CA LEU A 112 -15.64 -9.73 -1.36
C LEU A 112 -14.72 -8.52 -1.16
N SER A 113 -13.69 -8.38 -1.99
CA SER A 113 -12.81 -7.21 -1.97
C SER A 113 -13.52 -5.92 -2.33
N HIS A 114 -14.53 -5.94 -3.21
CA HIS A 114 -15.32 -4.75 -3.50
C HIS A 114 -16.21 -4.36 -2.31
N PHE A 115 -16.82 -5.35 -1.67
CA PHE A 115 -17.62 -5.14 -0.48
C PHE A 115 -16.78 -4.54 0.65
N ILE A 116 -15.63 -5.14 0.95
CA ILE A 116 -14.72 -4.65 1.99
C ILE A 116 -14.11 -3.29 1.64
N ASP A 117 -13.86 -2.98 0.36
CA ASP A 117 -13.47 -1.64 -0.08
C ASP A 117 -14.55 -0.58 0.26
N ILE A 118 -15.83 -0.88 0.01
CA ILE A 118 -16.95 0.01 0.38
C ILE A 118 -17.02 0.20 1.90
N VAL A 119 -16.85 -0.87 2.68
CA VAL A 119 -16.86 -0.82 4.16
C VAL A 119 -15.67 -0.06 4.74
N LEU A 120 -14.46 -0.19 4.19
CA LEU A 120 -13.26 0.46 4.72
C LEU A 120 -13.11 1.93 4.29
N LYS A 121 -13.79 2.38 3.22
CA LYS A 121 -13.70 3.76 2.72
C LYS A 121 -14.08 4.84 3.74
N PRO A 122 -15.17 4.72 4.52
CA PRO A 122 -15.48 5.67 5.59
C PRO A 122 -14.34 5.83 6.60
N LEU A 123 -13.75 4.73 7.09
CA LEU A 123 -12.61 4.75 8.04
C LEU A 123 -11.39 5.51 7.51
N CYS A 124 -11.19 5.55 6.19
CA CYS A 124 -10.06 6.26 5.59
C CYS A 124 -10.12 7.77 5.89
N ARG A 125 -11.31 8.34 6.10
CA ARG A 125 -11.49 9.77 6.44
C ARG A 125 -11.20 10.09 7.91
N GLU A 126 -11.12 9.07 8.76
CA GLU A 126 -10.73 9.21 10.17
C GLU A 126 -9.21 9.24 10.34
N VAL A 127 -8.45 8.91 9.29
CA VAL A 127 -6.99 9.09 9.26
C VAL A 127 -6.69 10.59 9.18
N PRO A 128 -5.99 11.21 10.17
CA PRO A 128 -5.83 12.66 10.20
C PRO A 128 -5.04 13.25 9.02
N SER A 129 -4.16 12.46 8.40
CA SER A 129 -3.41 12.81 7.19
C SER A 129 -4.15 12.52 5.87
N PHE A 130 -5.41 12.08 5.92
CA PHE A 130 -6.17 11.75 4.71
C PHE A 130 -6.40 12.99 3.83
N ILE A 131 -5.92 12.91 2.59
CA ILE A 131 -6.16 13.90 1.55
C ILE A 131 -6.99 13.24 0.44
N ARG A 132 -8.11 13.85 0.07
CA ARG A 132 -9.03 13.35 -0.97
C ARG A 132 -8.48 13.57 -2.39
N ASP A 133 -7.90 14.74 -2.63
CA ASP A 133 -7.43 15.17 -3.95
C ASP A 133 -6.31 16.24 -3.87
N ASP A 134 -5.73 16.54 -5.03
CA ASP A 134 -4.66 17.53 -5.22
C ASP A 134 -5.10 18.96 -4.85
N LEU A 135 -6.37 19.31 -5.07
CA LEU A 135 -6.92 20.60 -4.63
C LEU A 135 -6.97 20.70 -3.10
N GLU A 136 -7.39 19.63 -2.42
CA GLU A 136 -7.34 19.57 -0.95
C GLU A 136 -5.90 19.63 -0.43
N PHE A 137 -4.95 18.95 -1.07
CA PHE A 137 -3.52 19.06 -0.75
C PHE A 137 -3.03 20.52 -0.83
N LEU A 138 -3.30 21.21 -1.95
CA LEU A 138 -2.91 22.60 -2.17
C LEU A 138 -3.53 23.56 -1.15
N ASN A 139 -4.74 23.27 -0.66
CA ASN A 139 -5.39 24.06 0.40
C ASN A 139 -4.78 23.83 1.79
N HIS A 140 -4.14 22.69 2.03
CA HIS A 140 -3.39 22.42 3.27
C HIS A 140 -1.98 23.04 3.26
N LEU A 141 -1.44 23.42 2.10
CA LEU A 141 -0.14 24.08 2.05
C LEU A 141 -0.19 25.50 2.64
N PRO A 142 0.82 25.89 3.45
CA PRO A 142 0.90 27.25 3.97
C PRO A 142 1.14 28.26 2.84
N LYS A 143 0.34 29.34 2.82
CA LYS A 143 0.46 30.42 1.82
C LYS A 143 1.83 31.11 1.81
N THR A 144 2.56 31.03 2.92
CA THR A 144 3.91 31.59 3.11
C THR A 144 4.68 30.69 4.06
N VAL A 145 5.95 30.45 3.75
CA VAL A 145 6.89 29.71 4.60
C VAL A 145 8.03 30.65 5.03
N ASN A 146 8.77 30.29 6.08
CA ASN A 146 10.02 30.99 6.41
C ASN A 146 10.98 30.85 5.20
N PRO A 147 11.79 31.87 4.85
CA PRO A 147 12.85 31.70 3.84
C PRO A 147 13.87 30.59 4.13
N ASN A 148 13.97 30.16 5.39
CA ASN A 148 14.74 28.98 5.83
C ASN A 148 13.84 27.74 6.08
N SER A 149 12.58 27.79 5.63
CA SER A 149 11.68 26.65 5.44
C SER A 149 11.63 26.26 3.94
N GLU A 150 10.93 25.17 3.61
CA GLU A 150 11.68 24.06 3.00
C GLU A 150 10.67 22.96 2.42
N LEU A 151 11.06 21.88 1.67
CA LEU A 151 10.31 20.64 1.25
C LEU A 151 11.07 19.27 1.46
N ILE A 152 10.47 18.24 2.09
CA ILE A 152 11.00 16.86 2.24
C ILE A 152 9.91 15.83 1.93
N THR A 153 10.16 14.97 0.96
CA THR A 153 9.26 13.85 0.62
C THR A 153 9.90 12.50 0.90
N PHE A 154 9.07 11.51 1.23
CA PHE A 154 9.49 10.11 1.41
C PHE A 154 8.61 9.20 0.54
N ASP A 155 9.21 8.48 -0.41
CA ASP A 155 8.52 7.42 -1.18
C ASP A 155 8.56 6.11 -0.39
N ILE A 156 7.41 5.45 -0.23
CA ILE A 156 7.35 4.12 0.39
C ILE A 156 7.58 3.06 -0.68
N VAL A 157 8.72 2.37 -0.57
CA VAL A 157 9.19 1.44 -1.60
C VAL A 157 8.23 0.27 -1.71
N SER A 158 7.49 0.24 -2.82
CA SER A 158 6.56 -0.85 -3.18
C SER A 158 5.53 -1.17 -2.07
N LEU A 159 4.92 -0.11 -1.49
CA LEU A 159 3.95 -0.16 -0.39
C LEU A 159 3.05 -1.41 -0.39
N TYR A 160 2.22 -1.60 -1.43
CA TYR A 160 1.21 -2.68 -1.45
C TYR A 160 1.81 -4.08 -1.28
N THR A 161 2.93 -4.39 -1.95
CA THR A 161 3.57 -5.71 -1.85
C THR A 161 4.38 -5.90 -0.55
N ASN A 162 4.66 -4.82 0.18
CA ASN A 162 5.51 -4.83 1.37
C ASN A 162 4.78 -4.86 2.72
N ILE A 163 3.48 -4.57 2.78
CA ILE A 163 2.71 -4.63 4.02
C ILE A 163 2.59 -6.10 4.50
N PRO A 164 3.10 -6.47 5.69
CA PRO A 164 2.81 -7.77 6.28
C PRO A 164 1.32 -7.92 6.61
N HIS A 165 0.74 -9.10 6.40
CA HIS A 165 -0.70 -9.31 6.61
C HIS A 165 -1.11 -9.02 8.06
N ASP A 166 -0.35 -9.50 9.05
CA ASP A 166 -0.61 -9.25 10.47
C ASP A 166 -0.60 -7.76 10.82
N LEU A 167 0.35 -6.98 10.26
CA LEU A 167 0.40 -5.53 10.46
C LEU A 167 -0.86 -4.85 9.94
N GLY A 168 -1.30 -5.19 8.73
CA GLY A 168 -2.47 -4.56 8.14
C GLY A 168 -3.81 -5.03 8.72
N ILE A 169 -3.90 -6.27 9.18
CA ILE A 169 -5.05 -6.74 9.98
C ILE A 169 -5.08 -6.00 11.31
N THR A 170 -3.92 -5.78 11.95
CA THR A 170 -3.81 -5.00 13.20
C THR A 170 -4.19 -3.53 12.98
N ALA A 171 -3.75 -2.91 11.89
CA ALA A 171 -4.09 -1.53 11.54
C ALA A 171 -5.61 -1.37 11.30
N VAL A 172 -6.22 -2.22 10.48
CA VAL A 172 -7.68 -2.16 10.25
C VAL A 172 -8.46 -2.44 11.54
N LYS A 173 -7.98 -3.36 12.38
CA LYS A 173 -8.56 -3.61 13.71
C LYS A 173 -8.50 -2.36 14.59
N TYR A 174 -7.36 -1.67 14.64
CA TYR A 174 -7.20 -0.40 15.38
C TYR A 174 -8.26 0.62 14.97
N TRP A 175 -8.45 0.86 13.67
CA TRP A 175 -9.48 1.81 13.20
C TRP A 175 -10.89 1.35 13.60
N LEU A 176 -11.23 0.08 13.38
CA LEU A 176 -12.51 -0.51 13.80
C LEU A 176 -12.74 -0.45 15.34
N GLU A 177 -11.70 -0.26 16.14
CA GLU A 177 -11.78 -0.16 17.61
C GLU A 177 -11.77 1.28 18.13
N ASN A 178 -11.20 2.23 17.39
CA ASN A 178 -11.04 3.62 17.83
C ASN A 178 -11.93 4.64 17.09
N THR A 179 -12.73 4.21 16.11
CA THR A 179 -13.74 5.05 15.44
C THR A 179 -15.16 4.57 15.76
N GLU A 180 -15.97 5.40 16.41
CA GLU A 180 -17.37 5.06 16.73
C GLU A 180 -18.34 5.48 15.61
N ASN A 181 -19.35 4.65 15.34
CA ASN A 181 -20.47 4.94 14.41
C ASN A 181 -20.08 5.21 12.93
N VAL A 182 -18.83 4.98 12.53
CA VAL A 182 -18.35 5.15 11.13
C VAL A 182 -18.74 3.98 10.22
N ILE A 183 -18.85 2.78 10.79
CA ILE A 183 -19.28 1.55 10.10
C ILE A 183 -20.72 1.22 10.48
N GLU A 184 -21.47 0.63 9.54
CA GLU A 184 -22.81 0.13 9.82
C GLU A 184 -22.81 -0.88 10.99
N ASN A 185 -23.55 -0.59 12.06
CA ASN A 185 -23.61 -1.39 13.29
C ASN A 185 -24.03 -2.87 13.10
N ARG A 186 -24.56 -3.24 11.92
CA ARG A 186 -24.86 -4.64 11.57
C ARG A 186 -23.62 -5.49 11.31
N LEU A 187 -22.51 -4.89 10.85
CA LEU A 187 -21.29 -5.60 10.46
C LEU A 187 -20.37 -5.75 11.66
N THR A 188 -20.05 -6.98 12.04
CA THR A 188 -19.10 -7.25 13.11
C THR A 188 -17.66 -7.01 12.66
N LYS A 189 -16.83 -6.57 13.62
CA LYS A 189 -15.37 -6.48 13.43
C LYS A 189 -14.78 -7.84 13.04
N GLU A 190 -15.34 -8.93 13.55
CA GLU A 190 -14.93 -10.30 13.19
C GLU A 190 -15.15 -10.57 11.69
N PHE A 191 -16.34 -10.30 11.16
CA PHE A 191 -16.63 -10.49 9.73
C PHE A 191 -15.69 -9.67 8.83
N ILE A 192 -15.47 -8.40 9.17
CA ILE A 192 -14.62 -7.48 8.38
C ILE A 192 -13.16 -7.98 8.37
N LEU A 193 -12.60 -8.32 9.54
CA LEU A 193 -11.22 -8.78 9.67
C LEU A 193 -11.01 -10.17 9.04
N ALA A 194 -11.97 -11.09 9.19
CA ALA A 194 -11.93 -12.40 8.54
C ALA A 194 -12.03 -12.30 7.01
N SER A 195 -12.86 -11.38 6.50
CA SER A 195 -12.96 -11.09 5.07
C SER A 195 -11.66 -10.49 4.51
N LEU A 196 -11.09 -9.50 5.20
CA LEU A 196 -9.81 -8.89 4.86
C LEU A 196 -8.70 -9.93 4.80
N LYS A 197 -8.59 -10.77 5.84
CA LYS A 197 -7.63 -11.86 5.92
C LYS A 197 -7.77 -12.84 4.74
N LEU A 198 -8.99 -13.24 4.40
CA LEU A 198 -9.26 -14.12 3.26
C LEU A 198 -8.80 -13.49 1.93
N ILE A 199 -9.07 -12.20 1.71
CA ILE A 199 -8.62 -11.50 0.49
C ILE A 199 -7.08 -11.46 0.40
N LEU A 200 -6.39 -11.23 1.52
CA LEU A 200 -4.93 -11.15 1.60
C LEU A 200 -4.26 -12.53 1.41
N GLU A 201 -4.73 -13.57 2.10
CA GLU A 201 -4.15 -14.93 2.11
C GLU A 201 -4.60 -15.84 0.95
N ARG A 202 -5.37 -15.32 -0.01
CA ARG A 202 -5.91 -16.10 -1.14
C ARG A 202 -5.74 -15.39 -2.48
N ASN A 203 -4.72 -14.54 -2.60
CA ASN A 203 -4.37 -13.95 -3.90
C ASN A 203 -3.57 -14.96 -4.76
N ILE A 204 -4.25 -15.55 -5.74
CA ILE A 204 -3.67 -16.46 -6.74
C ILE A 204 -3.70 -15.79 -8.10
N PHE A 205 -2.64 -15.97 -8.88
CA PHE A 205 -2.56 -15.51 -10.25
C PHE A 205 -1.77 -16.46 -11.14
N TYR A 206 -1.97 -16.33 -12.45
CA TYR A 206 -1.30 -17.11 -13.47
C TYR A 206 -0.26 -16.26 -14.22
N PHE A 207 0.92 -16.82 -14.42
CA PHE A 207 1.95 -16.28 -15.32
C PHE A 207 2.72 -17.41 -16.00
N ASN A 208 2.92 -17.30 -17.32
CA ASN A 208 3.81 -18.15 -18.12
C ASN A 208 3.70 -19.67 -17.78
N GLY A 209 2.52 -20.25 -17.91
CA GLY A 209 2.29 -21.68 -17.63
C GLY A 209 2.05 -22.05 -16.17
N THR A 210 2.33 -21.15 -15.22
CA THR A 210 2.44 -21.46 -13.79
C THR A 210 1.46 -20.62 -12.96
N TYR A 211 0.88 -21.20 -11.91
CA TYR A 211 0.11 -20.46 -10.90
C TYR A 211 1.01 -20.10 -9.71
N TYR A 212 0.85 -18.89 -9.21
CA TYR A 212 1.57 -18.37 -8.06
C TYR A 212 0.59 -17.85 -7.01
N HIS A 213 0.99 -17.97 -5.74
CA HIS A 213 0.29 -17.41 -4.59
C HIS A 213 1.15 -16.29 -3.99
N GLN A 214 0.52 -15.14 -3.67
CA GLN A 214 1.20 -14.03 -2.99
C GLN A 214 1.09 -14.19 -1.47
N LYS A 215 2.23 -14.39 -0.81
CA LYS A 215 2.33 -14.62 0.64
C LYS A 215 2.42 -13.33 1.48
N LYS A 216 2.80 -12.21 0.87
CA LYS A 216 3.07 -10.94 1.55
C LYS A 216 2.48 -9.77 0.77
N GLY A 217 1.94 -8.78 1.47
CA GLY A 217 1.32 -7.62 0.86
C GLY A 217 -0.10 -7.88 0.35
N THR A 218 -0.67 -6.85 -0.25
CA THR A 218 -1.89 -6.92 -1.04
C THR A 218 -1.54 -6.88 -2.53
N ALA A 219 -2.39 -7.46 -3.38
CA ALA A 219 -2.17 -7.47 -4.82
C ALA A 219 -2.44 -6.08 -5.41
N MET A 220 -1.53 -5.56 -6.24
CA MET A 220 -1.83 -4.37 -7.03
C MET A 220 -2.89 -4.75 -8.08
N GLY A 221 -4.13 -4.26 -7.91
CA GLY A 221 -5.29 -4.64 -8.71
C GLY A 221 -6.50 -5.08 -7.88
N THR A 222 -6.29 -5.49 -6.63
CA THR A 222 -7.35 -5.81 -5.67
C THR A 222 -8.09 -4.54 -5.24
N LYS A 223 -9.43 -4.55 -5.28
CA LYS A 223 -10.26 -3.35 -5.03
C LYS A 223 -10.05 -2.68 -3.68
N MET A 224 -9.84 -3.44 -2.61
CA MET A 224 -9.64 -2.89 -1.26
C MET A 224 -8.22 -2.36 -1.00
N ALA A 225 -7.26 -2.64 -1.89
CA ALA A 225 -5.85 -2.35 -1.67
C ALA A 225 -5.56 -0.87 -1.33
N PRO A 226 -6.20 0.14 -1.96
CA PRO A 226 -6.00 1.55 -1.59
C PRO A 226 -6.44 1.85 -0.16
N SER A 227 -7.71 1.57 0.19
CA SER A 227 -8.23 1.83 1.53
C SER A 227 -7.50 1.05 2.62
N TYR A 228 -7.13 -0.21 2.35
CA TYR A 228 -6.28 -0.99 3.24
C TYR A 228 -4.92 -0.32 3.48
N ALA A 229 -4.24 0.13 2.42
CA ALA A 229 -2.96 0.79 2.54
C ALA A 229 -3.05 2.14 3.28
N THR A 230 -4.08 2.96 3.01
CA THR A 230 -4.36 4.20 3.74
C THR A 230 -4.51 3.95 5.24
N LEU A 231 -5.30 2.94 5.63
CA LEU A 231 -5.51 2.59 7.04
C LEU A 231 -4.22 2.06 7.71
N VAL A 232 -3.38 1.32 6.97
CA VAL A 232 -2.06 0.87 7.44
C VAL A 232 -1.13 2.06 7.70
N LEU A 233 -1.05 3.01 6.78
CA LEU A 233 -0.19 4.18 6.94
C LEU A 233 -0.69 5.10 8.05
N GLY A 234 -2.00 5.35 8.13
CA GLY A 234 -2.61 6.10 9.23
C GLY A 234 -2.35 5.46 10.60
N TYR A 235 -2.38 4.13 10.70
CA TYR A 235 -2.04 3.44 11.95
C TYR A 235 -0.56 3.60 12.33
N LEU A 236 0.35 3.52 11.36
CA LEU A 236 1.78 3.77 11.58
C LEU A 236 2.06 5.23 11.96
N GLU A 237 1.30 6.18 11.42
CA GLU A 237 1.28 7.59 11.81
C GLU A 237 0.84 7.76 13.28
N GLN A 238 -0.22 7.08 13.75
CA GLN A 238 -0.62 7.14 15.16
C GLN A 238 0.47 6.60 16.10
N LEU A 239 1.05 5.43 15.78
CA LEU A 239 2.18 4.87 16.55
C LEU A 239 3.41 5.80 16.57
N LEU A 240 3.61 6.58 15.50
CA LEU A 240 4.67 7.58 15.44
C LEU A 240 4.37 8.75 16.38
N TYR A 241 3.16 9.30 16.34
CA TYR A 241 2.75 10.40 17.21
C TYR A 241 2.81 10.05 18.70
N GLU A 242 2.35 8.85 19.08
CA GLU A 242 2.51 8.34 20.45
C GLU A 242 3.99 8.36 20.87
N LYS A 243 4.88 7.74 20.07
CA LYS A 243 6.33 7.70 20.32
C LYS A 243 7.00 9.09 20.38
N MET A 244 6.50 10.08 19.63
CA MET A 244 7.00 11.46 19.65
C MET A 244 6.49 12.25 20.86
N SER A 245 5.22 12.08 21.24
CA SER A 245 4.59 12.78 22.37
C SER A 245 5.28 12.45 23.71
N HIS A 246 5.72 11.20 23.88
CA HIS A 246 6.49 10.75 25.05
C HIS A 246 7.90 11.34 25.16
N LYS A 247 8.38 12.10 24.16
CA LYS A 247 9.71 12.73 24.12
C LYS A 247 9.66 14.26 24.15
N GLU A 248 8.54 14.82 24.63
CA GLU A 248 8.24 16.27 24.67
C GLU A 248 8.23 16.99 23.29
N ILE A 249 8.30 16.25 22.19
CA ILE A 249 8.20 16.81 20.83
C ILE A 249 6.73 17.13 20.54
N ARG A 250 6.34 18.40 20.71
CA ARG A 250 4.97 18.90 20.46
C ARG A 250 4.63 19.00 18.97
N CYS A 251 4.44 17.86 18.30
CA CYS A 251 3.58 17.82 17.12
C CYS A 251 2.10 17.93 17.56
N ARG A 252 1.32 18.79 16.89
CA ARG A 252 -0.09 19.08 17.25
C ARG A 252 -1.05 19.03 16.06
N GLU A 253 -0.56 18.74 14.86
CA GLU A 253 -1.30 18.76 13.60
C GLU A 253 -0.87 17.54 12.75
N PRO A 254 -1.73 17.05 11.82
CA PRO A 254 -1.44 15.90 10.96
C PRO A 254 -0.21 16.11 10.06
N PHE A 255 0.26 15.04 9.41
CA PHE A 255 1.59 14.91 8.76
C PHE A 255 2.09 16.07 7.86
N MET A 256 1.19 16.92 7.36
CA MET A 256 1.50 18.16 6.62
C MET A 256 1.94 19.30 7.55
N LYS A 257 3.14 19.21 8.15
CA LYS A 257 3.74 20.32 8.91
C LYS A 257 5.18 20.65 8.50
N CYS A 258 5.47 21.95 8.38
CA CYS A 258 6.83 22.49 8.44
C CYS A 258 7.41 22.19 9.83
N ILE A 259 8.23 21.15 9.97
CA ILE A 259 9.02 20.97 11.21
C ILE A 259 10.22 21.90 11.12
N HIS A 260 10.29 22.91 11.99
CA HIS A 260 11.44 23.82 12.02
C HIS A 260 12.67 23.07 12.52
N GLU A 261 13.86 23.33 11.96
CA GLU A 261 15.09 22.60 12.29
C GLU A 261 15.38 22.62 13.81
N THR A 262 15.05 23.73 14.48
CA THR A 262 15.15 23.89 15.94
C THR A 262 14.24 22.96 16.74
N ASP A 263 13.05 22.62 16.23
CA ASP A 263 12.11 21.73 16.94
C ASP A 263 12.59 20.26 16.89
N ILE A 264 13.28 19.90 15.80
CA ILE A 264 14.03 18.64 15.70
C ILE A 264 15.20 18.66 16.68
N TYR A 265 16.04 19.71 16.65
CA TYR A 265 17.21 19.83 17.53
C TYR A 265 16.88 19.84 19.02
N ASN A 266 15.80 20.50 19.44
CA ASN A 266 15.40 20.56 20.85
C ASN A 266 14.91 19.20 21.37
N GLY A 267 14.28 18.38 20.52
CA GLY A 267 13.94 16.99 20.83
C GLY A 267 15.14 16.01 20.79
N LEU A 268 16.30 16.45 20.29
CA LEU A 268 17.54 15.67 20.14
C LEU A 268 18.61 15.99 21.20
N GLN A 269 18.26 16.68 22.29
CA GLN A 269 19.20 17.03 23.39
C GLN A 269 19.78 15.81 24.16
N SER A 270 19.38 14.57 23.82
CA SER A 270 20.05 13.37 24.29
C SER A 270 20.26 12.36 23.16
N TYR A 271 21.51 11.92 23.01
CA TYR A 271 22.04 11.14 21.87
C TYR A 271 22.19 11.94 20.56
N ASN A 272 23.31 11.71 19.86
CA ASN A 272 23.75 12.52 18.72
C ASN A 272 23.80 11.73 17.39
N PRO A 273 22.70 11.08 16.93
CA PRO A 273 22.58 10.65 15.55
C PRO A 273 22.16 11.84 14.67
N SER A 274 22.34 11.76 13.35
CA SER A 274 21.90 12.85 12.48
C SER A 274 20.36 12.89 12.38
N PRO A 275 19.75 14.05 12.06
CA PRO A 275 18.29 14.11 11.79
C PRO A 275 17.81 13.15 10.70
N LYS A 276 18.72 12.74 9.79
CA LYS A 276 18.47 11.74 8.75
C LYS A 276 18.20 10.36 9.35
N ASP A 277 18.84 10.05 10.47
CA ASP A 277 18.77 8.72 11.08
C ASP A 277 17.46 8.53 11.84
N TYR A 278 16.92 9.57 12.50
CA TYR A 278 15.85 9.38 13.49
C TYR A 278 14.44 9.22 12.89
N ILE A 279 14.07 9.97 11.84
CA ILE A 279 12.78 9.77 11.14
C ILE A 279 12.81 8.46 10.35
N THR A 280 13.95 8.16 9.73
CA THR A 280 14.21 6.85 9.12
C THR A 280 14.14 5.74 10.18
N LEU A 281 14.75 5.88 11.36
CA LEU A 281 14.63 4.95 12.49
C LEU A 281 13.22 4.86 13.06
N LEU A 282 12.38 5.88 12.93
CA LEU A 282 11.01 5.86 13.43
C LEU A 282 10.04 5.15 12.47
N LEU A 283 10.22 5.33 11.16
CA LEU A 283 9.59 4.48 10.13
C LEU A 283 10.12 3.04 10.18
N LEU A 284 11.42 2.87 10.42
CA LEU A 284 12.09 1.57 10.59
C LEU A 284 11.92 0.97 12.00
N ALA A 285 11.34 1.66 12.98
CA ALA A 285 11.23 1.18 14.36
C ALA A 285 10.33 -0.07 14.51
N ASN A 286 9.54 -0.37 13.47
CA ASN A 286 8.76 -1.60 13.37
C ASN A 286 9.35 -2.60 12.34
N SER A 287 10.49 -2.29 11.69
CA SER A 287 11.27 -3.14 10.77
C SER A 287 10.54 -3.77 9.56
N THR A 288 9.32 -3.34 9.27
CA THR A 288 8.38 -4.10 8.42
C THR A 288 8.08 -3.50 7.05
N ILE A 289 8.34 -2.20 6.83
CA ILE A 289 8.12 -1.52 5.54
C ILE A 289 9.35 -0.65 5.22
N ASN A 290 9.83 -0.71 3.97
CA ASN A 290 10.97 0.05 3.48
C ASN A 290 10.53 1.39 2.86
N SER A 291 11.26 2.47 3.14
CA SER A 291 11.08 3.79 2.50
C SER A 291 12.38 4.32 1.90
N ARG A 292 12.27 5.28 0.98
CA ARG A 292 13.40 6.00 0.38
C ARG A 292 13.08 7.51 0.43
N ARG A 293 14.02 8.32 0.91
CA ARG A 293 13.97 9.78 0.76
C ARG A 293 14.18 10.14 -0.71
N GLU A 294 13.33 11.01 -1.24
CA GLU A 294 13.56 11.64 -2.55
C GLU A 294 14.18 13.03 -2.30
N ASP A 295 15.45 13.20 -2.67
CA ASP A 295 16.13 14.49 -2.54
C ASP A 295 15.79 15.41 -3.73
N SER A 296 14.77 16.25 -3.53
CA SER A 296 14.33 17.29 -4.48
C SER A 296 15.29 18.50 -4.57
N GLY A 297 16.41 18.49 -3.84
CA GLY A 297 17.35 19.62 -3.75
C GLY A 297 16.89 20.80 -2.88
N LEU A 298 15.60 20.86 -2.53
CA LEU A 298 14.97 21.90 -1.72
C LEU A 298 14.34 21.26 -0.47
N ARG A 299 15.21 20.87 0.49
CA ARG A 299 14.96 20.34 1.87
C ARG A 299 13.73 20.97 2.59
N VAL A 300 13.02 20.27 3.55
CA VAL A 300 11.96 20.36 4.68
C VAL A 300 10.49 20.97 4.66
N ILE A 301 9.48 20.18 4.22
CA ILE A 301 7.99 20.18 4.47
C ILE A 301 7.54 18.75 4.19
N PHE A 302 6.74 18.09 5.03
CA PHE A 302 6.47 16.65 4.88
C PHE A 302 5.18 16.33 4.09
N ALA A 303 5.26 15.36 3.19
CA ALA A 303 4.15 14.66 2.54
C ALA A 303 4.52 13.19 2.26
N ILE A 304 3.52 12.29 2.32
CA ILE A 304 3.57 10.87 1.92
C ILE A 304 2.63 10.67 0.73
#